data_AF-A0A366RQM2-F1
#
_entry.id   AF-A0A366RQM2-F1
#
_cell.length_a   1.000
_cell.length_b   1.000
_cell.length_c   1.000
_cell.angle_alpha   90.00
_cell.angle_beta   90.00
_cell.angle_gamma   90.00
#
_symmetry.space_group_name_H-M   'P 1'
#
loop_
_entity.id
_entity.type
_entity.pdbx_description
1 polymer ?
#
loop_
_entity_poly.entity_id
_entity_poly.type
_entity_poly.pdbx_seq_one_letter_code
_entity_poly.pdbx_strand_id
1 'polypeptide(L)'
;MVQLVTVALHHRDHFSVGNARRVFDKQAYHWSIMIIPSPGEAENVHSFDATDASHINPVTFRMNNPTMDWWFRSELDITPRRHEKLLGRIVIGEIPEDVSGEELGEFFQGIPLPVKNTDPQQSSVTWINDAIRALQEKGWAAEFDLDAFKAFAVSYADERMKGPEAEDPELKYFES
;
A
#
# COMPACT_ATOMS: atom_id res chain seq x y z
N MET A 1 16.32 5.53 -17.15
CA MET A 1 14.89 5.18 -17.27
C MET A 1 14.21 5.69 -15.98
N VAL A 2 12.94 5.41 -15.75
CA VAL A 2 12.22 5.86 -14.53
C VAL A 2 11.62 4.64 -13.85
N GLN A 3 11.57 4.66 -12.52
CA GLN A 3 10.83 3.66 -11.74
C GLN A 3 9.43 4.21 -11.44
N LEU A 4 8.40 3.38 -11.49
CA LEU A 4 7.04 3.81 -11.21
C LEU A 4 6.74 3.76 -9.71
N VAL A 5 6.13 4.84 -9.21
CA VAL A 5 5.57 4.91 -7.86
C VAL A 5 4.14 4.42 -7.91
N THR A 6 3.85 3.39 -7.14
CA THR A 6 2.52 2.78 -7.11
C THR A 6 1.97 2.66 -5.70
N VAL A 7 0.65 2.80 -5.56
CA VAL A 7 -0.09 2.38 -4.38
C VAL A 7 -0.59 0.96 -4.62
N ALA A 8 -0.12 0.01 -3.81
CA ALA A 8 -0.54 -1.37 -3.85
C ALA A 8 -1.65 -1.64 -2.85
N LEU A 9 -2.68 -2.36 -3.28
CA LEU A 9 -3.82 -2.75 -2.45
C LEU A 9 -3.81 -4.24 -2.20
N HIS A 10 -4.00 -4.61 -0.93
CA HIS A 10 -3.97 -5.99 -0.48
C HIS A 10 -5.29 -6.39 0.18
N HIS A 11 -5.70 -7.62 -0.11
CA HIS A 11 -6.76 -8.31 0.60
C HIS A 11 -6.41 -8.40 2.09
N ARG A 12 -7.37 -8.07 2.94
CA ARG A 12 -7.27 -8.08 4.41
C ARG A 12 -8.23 -9.10 4.99
N ASP A 13 -8.29 -10.28 4.37
CA ASP A 13 -9.10 -11.41 4.82
C ASP A 13 -10.56 -11.03 5.03
N HIS A 14 -11.12 -11.34 6.21
CA HIS A 14 -12.52 -11.08 6.51
C HIS A 14 -12.89 -9.59 6.49
N PHE A 15 -11.92 -8.67 6.55
CA PHE A 15 -12.18 -7.22 6.49
C PHE A 15 -12.53 -6.75 5.08
N SER A 16 -12.04 -7.44 4.04
CA SER A 16 -12.24 -7.05 2.63
C SER A 16 -13.52 -7.61 2.01
N VAL A 17 -14.34 -8.34 2.77
CA VAL A 17 -15.53 -9.01 2.23
C VAL A 17 -16.82 -8.67 3.00
N GLY A 18 -17.95 -8.81 2.31
CA GLY A 18 -19.29 -8.71 2.89
C GLY A 18 -19.56 -7.39 3.62
N ASN A 19 -20.17 -7.49 4.81
CA ASN A 19 -20.52 -6.32 5.61
C ASN A 19 -19.29 -5.61 6.18
N ALA A 20 -18.22 -6.35 6.51
CA ALA A 20 -16.99 -5.76 7.04
C ALA A 20 -16.38 -4.79 6.03
N ARG A 21 -16.34 -5.16 4.74
CA ARG A 21 -15.87 -4.25 3.69
C ARG A 21 -16.62 -2.92 3.68
N ARG A 22 -17.94 -2.95 3.86
CA ARG A 22 -18.77 -1.73 3.87
C ARG A 22 -18.54 -0.87 5.11
N VAL A 23 -18.30 -1.50 6.26
CA VAL A 23 -18.09 -0.80 7.54
C VAL A 23 -16.69 -0.18 7.61
N PHE A 24 -15.67 -0.91 7.16
CA PHE A 24 -14.28 -0.45 7.19
C PHE A 24 -13.91 0.43 5.99
N ASP A 25 -14.70 0.39 4.91
CA ASP A 25 -14.54 1.23 3.71
C ASP A 25 -13.09 1.23 3.20
N LYS A 26 -12.39 2.37 3.28
CA LYS A 26 -10.98 2.49 2.85
C LYS A 26 -10.03 1.56 3.62
N GLN A 27 -10.34 1.27 4.89
CA GLN A 27 -9.55 0.40 5.77
C GLN A 27 -9.89 -1.09 5.61
N ALA A 28 -10.82 -1.43 4.71
CA ALA A 28 -11.14 -2.82 4.36
C ALA A 28 -9.99 -3.51 3.63
N TYR A 29 -9.07 -2.74 3.04
CA TYR A 29 -7.87 -3.22 2.38
C TYR A 29 -6.63 -2.74 3.12
N HIS A 30 -5.52 -3.45 2.97
CA HIS A 30 -4.21 -2.97 3.41
C HIS A 30 -3.47 -2.30 2.26
N TRP A 31 -2.91 -1.13 2.50
CA TRP A 31 -2.32 -0.27 1.47
C TRP A 31 -0.82 -0.17 1.72
N SER A 32 -0.03 -0.24 0.66
CA SER A 32 1.42 0.01 0.69
C SER A 32 1.86 0.88 -0.49
N ILE A 33 3.05 1.47 -0.41
CA ILE A 33 3.74 2.01 -1.56
C ILE A 33 4.63 0.92 -2.15
N MET A 34 4.53 0.69 -3.45
CA MET A 34 5.45 -0.16 -4.19
C MET A 34 6.16 0.64 -5.28
N ILE A 35 7.48 0.53 -5.32
CA ILE A 35 8.33 1.08 -6.38
C ILE A 35 8.68 -0.06 -7.33
N ILE A 36 8.35 0.10 -8.62
CA ILE A 36 8.59 -0.91 -9.64
C ILE A 36 9.50 -0.34 -10.75
N PRO A 37 10.54 -1.07 -11.20
CA PRO A 37 11.52 -0.54 -12.15
C PRO A 37 10.95 -0.30 -13.55
N SER A 38 10.01 -1.13 -14.02
CA SER A 38 9.33 -0.90 -15.30
C SER A 38 7.97 -1.64 -15.37
N PRO A 39 7.05 -1.22 -16.26
CA PRO A 39 5.81 -1.96 -16.51
C PRO A 39 6.11 -3.37 -17.05
N GLY A 40 5.90 -4.38 -16.22
CA GLY A 40 6.11 -5.79 -16.60
C GLY A 40 7.30 -6.46 -15.94
N GLU A 41 8.20 -5.70 -15.32
CA GLU A 41 9.22 -6.25 -14.44
C GLU A 41 8.61 -6.63 -13.09
N ALA A 42 8.83 -7.89 -12.70
CA ALA A 42 8.37 -8.46 -11.45
C ALA A 42 9.53 -8.73 -10.48
N GLU A 43 10.70 -8.14 -10.74
CA GLU A 43 11.90 -8.26 -9.93
C GLU A 43 12.32 -6.86 -9.47
N ASN A 44 13.11 -6.80 -8.39
CA ASN A 44 13.61 -5.55 -7.81
C ASN A 44 12.49 -4.56 -7.43
N VAL A 45 11.37 -5.09 -6.92
CA VAL A 45 10.30 -4.24 -6.38
C VAL A 45 10.62 -3.93 -4.93
N HIS A 46 10.41 -2.68 -4.55
CA HIS A 46 10.51 -2.26 -3.15
C HIS A 46 9.11 -1.98 -2.61
N SER A 47 8.77 -2.50 -1.44
CA SER A 47 7.48 -2.29 -0.79
C SER A 47 7.67 -1.64 0.58
N PHE A 48 6.83 -0.63 0.86
CA PHE A 48 6.89 0.16 2.07
C PHE A 48 5.48 0.36 2.64
N ASP A 49 5.29 0.08 3.92
CA ASP A 49 4.01 0.27 4.58
C ASP A 49 4.12 0.49 6.09
N ALA A 50 3.08 1.08 6.65
CA ALA A 50 2.82 1.04 8.09
C ALA A 50 1.81 -0.06 8.40
N THR A 51 2.15 -0.96 9.33
CA THR A 51 1.27 -2.06 9.71
C THR A 51 1.21 -2.23 11.22
N ASP A 52 0.03 -2.58 11.73
CA ASP A 52 -0.23 -2.98 13.11
C ASP A 52 -0.49 -4.50 13.22
N ALA A 53 -0.18 -5.25 12.15
CA ALA A 53 -0.56 -6.64 12.01
C ALA A 53 -0.15 -7.48 13.23
N SER A 54 -1.15 -8.13 13.81
CA SER A 54 -1.01 -9.11 14.87
C SER A 54 -1.41 -10.47 14.34
N HIS A 55 -0.61 -11.49 14.62
CA HIS A 55 -0.88 -12.86 14.20
C HIS A 55 -0.42 -13.85 15.26
N ILE A 56 -1.06 -15.01 15.29
CA ILE A 56 -0.64 -16.11 16.16
C ILE A 56 0.55 -16.82 15.48
N ASN A 57 1.67 -16.90 16.17
CA ASN A 57 2.79 -17.72 15.74
C ASN A 57 2.38 -19.21 15.81
N PRO A 58 2.37 -19.96 14.70
CA PRO A 58 1.84 -21.32 14.68
C PRO A 58 2.71 -22.33 15.44
N VAL A 59 3.97 -21.99 15.72
CA VAL A 59 4.91 -22.86 16.46
C VAL A 59 4.78 -22.61 17.97
N THR A 60 4.74 -21.35 18.38
CA THR A 60 4.74 -20.98 19.80
C THR A 60 3.33 -20.78 20.37
N PHE A 61 2.32 -20.69 19.50
CA PHE A 61 0.93 -20.30 19.81
C PHE A 61 0.81 -18.96 20.56
N ARG A 62 1.85 -18.13 20.51
CA ARG A 62 1.84 -16.78 21.08
C ARG A 62 1.46 -15.78 20.01
N MET A 63 0.75 -14.74 20.44
CA MET A 63 0.41 -13.63 19.58
C MET A 63 1.62 -12.71 19.40
N ASN A 64 2.03 -12.52 18.16
CA ASN A 64 2.99 -11.49 17.78
C ASN A 64 2.29 -10.13 17.77
N ASN A 65 2.97 -9.08 18.23
CA ASN A 65 2.44 -7.72 18.35
C ASN A 65 1.04 -7.66 19.03
N PRO A 66 0.87 -8.20 20.25
CA PRO A 66 -0.45 -8.30 20.88
C PRO A 66 -1.04 -6.93 21.23
N THR A 67 -0.20 -5.91 21.34
CA THR A 67 -0.59 -4.52 21.55
C THR A 67 -1.06 -3.86 20.25
N MET A 68 -0.81 -4.48 19.08
CA MET A 68 -1.06 -3.96 17.73
C MET A 68 -0.28 -2.67 17.45
N ASP A 69 0.94 -2.52 17.99
CA ASP A 69 1.75 -1.32 17.77
C ASP A 69 2.07 -1.13 16.29
N TRP A 70 1.90 0.10 15.81
CA TRP A 70 2.26 0.45 14.44
C TRP A 70 3.77 0.40 14.29
N TRP A 71 4.23 -0.22 13.22
CA TRP A 71 5.62 -0.24 12.84
C TRP A 71 5.75 -0.06 11.33
N PHE A 72 6.88 0.50 10.93
CA PHE A 72 7.24 0.65 9.52
C PHE A 72 7.86 -0.66 9.02
N ARG A 73 7.35 -1.16 7.90
CA ARG A 73 7.89 -2.31 7.19
C ARG A 73 8.45 -1.84 5.85
N SER A 74 9.67 -2.28 5.58
CA SER A 74 10.41 -2.09 4.34
C SER A 74 10.85 -3.45 3.83
N GLU A 75 10.46 -3.78 2.62
CA GLU A 75 10.84 -5.01 1.92
C GLU A 75 11.49 -4.62 0.59
N LEU A 76 12.81 -4.82 0.48
CA LEU A 76 13.59 -4.47 -0.70
C LEU A 76 13.82 -5.69 -1.61
N ASP A 77 13.96 -5.45 -2.90
CA ASP A 77 14.31 -6.45 -3.92
C ASP A 77 13.39 -7.68 -3.92
N ILE A 78 12.09 -7.43 -3.70
CA ILE A 78 11.08 -8.49 -3.65
C ILE A 78 10.50 -8.80 -5.02
N THR A 79 9.98 -10.02 -5.15
CA THR A 79 9.15 -10.44 -6.28
C THR A 79 7.66 -10.28 -5.90
N PRO A 80 6.89 -9.38 -6.54
CA PRO A 80 5.51 -9.05 -6.14
C PRO A 80 4.55 -10.23 -6.13
N ARG A 81 4.76 -11.21 -7.05
CA ARG A 81 3.89 -12.39 -7.18
C ARG A 81 3.86 -13.30 -5.94
N ARG A 82 4.76 -13.09 -4.96
CA ARG A 82 4.77 -13.86 -3.71
C ARG A 82 3.85 -13.32 -2.62
N HIS A 83 3.27 -12.12 -2.76
CA HIS A 83 2.27 -11.65 -1.81
C HIS A 83 0.91 -12.21 -2.19
N GLU A 84 0.53 -13.34 -1.58
CA GLU A 84 -0.75 -14.05 -1.78
C GLU A 84 -2.00 -13.18 -1.60
N LYS A 85 -1.85 -11.96 -1.11
CA LYS A 85 -2.92 -10.99 -0.85
C LYS A 85 -2.91 -9.76 -1.78
N LEU A 86 -1.95 -9.62 -2.70
CA LEU A 86 -1.89 -8.47 -3.60
C LEU A 86 -3.06 -8.51 -4.60
N LEU A 87 -3.90 -7.47 -4.60
CA LEU A 87 -5.02 -7.33 -5.52
C LEU A 87 -4.61 -6.61 -6.81
N GLY A 88 -3.80 -5.56 -6.67
CA GLY A 88 -3.37 -4.73 -7.78
C GLY A 88 -2.62 -3.48 -7.31
N ARG A 89 -2.18 -2.69 -8.29
CA ARG A 89 -1.31 -1.52 -8.11
C ARG A 89 -1.83 -0.36 -8.94
N ILE A 90 -1.80 0.82 -8.34
CA ILE A 90 -2.22 2.07 -8.98
C ILE A 90 -1.01 2.97 -9.13
N VAL A 91 -0.63 3.32 -10.35
CA VAL A 91 0.49 4.23 -10.64
C VAL A 91 0.07 5.66 -10.32
N ILE A 92 0.90 6.36 -9.54
CA ILE A 92 0.66 7.75 -9.09
C ILE A 92 1.82 8.69 -9.39
N GLY A 93 2.94 8.16 -9.90
CA GLY A 93 4.15 8.95 -10.10
C GLY A 93 5.31 8.13 -10.65
N GLU A 94 6.44 8.81 -10.81
CA GLU A 94 7.68 8.27 -11.35
C GLU A 94 8.85 8.83 -10.54
N ILE A 95 9.85 7.99 -10.28
CA ILE A 95 11.12 8.41 -9.68
C ILE A 95 12.30 8.13 -10.61
N PRO A 96 13.39 8.90 -10.46
CA PRO A 96 14.64 8.58 -11.14
C PRO A 96 15.18 7.18 -10.78
N GLU A 97 15.77 6.49 -11.75
CA GLU A 97 16.32 5.14 -11.60
C GLU A 97 17.58 5.09 -10.70
N ASP A 98 18.26 6.21 -10.52
CA ASP A 98 19.43 6.33 -9.64
C ASP A 98 19.06 6.41 -8.16
N VAL A 99 17.78 6.56 -7.81
CA VAL A 99 17.31 6.46 -6.42
C VAL A 99 17.32 5.00 -5.98
N SER A 100 18.16 4.70 -5.00
CA SER A 100 18.33 3.35 -4.45
C SER A 100 17.19 2.94 -3.51
N GLY A 101 17.01 1.62 -3.34
CA GLY A 101 16.09 1.06 -2.35
C GLY A 101 16.38 1.50 -0.91
N GLU A 102 17.66 1.73 -0.57
CA GLU A 102 18.05 2.24 0.75
C GLU A 102 17.60 3.70 0.95
N GLU A 103 17.81 4.58 -0.03
CA GLU A 103 17.34 5.97 0.02
C GLU A 103 15.81 6.05 0.08
N LEU A 104 15.11 5.16 -0.63
CA LEU A 104 13.66 5.03 -0.52
C LEU A 104 13.25 4.57 0.88
N GLY A 105 13.95 3.58 1.45
CA GLY A 105 13.73 3.10 2.80
C GLY A 105 13.86 4.21 3.84
N GLU A 106 14.95 4.98 3.80
CA GLU A 106 15.16 6.13 4.68
C GLU A 106 14.08 7.21 4.50
N PHE A 107 13.71 7.50 3.25
CA PHE A 107 12.66 8.44 2.92
C PHE A 107 11.31 8.03 3.53
N PHE A 108 10.87 6.79 3.32
CA PHE A 108 9.59 6.30 3.83
C PHE A 108 9.60 6.08 5.34
N GLN A 109 10.76 5.75 5.92
CA GLN A 109 10.92 5.65 7.39
C GLN A 109 10.72 6.99 8.09
N GLY A 110 10.99 8.11 7.41
CA GLY A 110 10.76 9.46 7.93
C GLY A 110 9.28 9.85 8.04
N ILE A 111 8.37 9.07 7.46
CA ILE A 111 6.94 9.38 7.45
C ILE A 111 6.29 8.97 8.78
N PRO A 112 5.56 9.86 9.46
CA PRO A 112 4.96 9.56 10.75
C PRO A 112 4.07 8.32 10.73
N LEU A 113 4.30 7.40 11.66
CA LEU A 113 3.43 6.23 11.82
C LEU A 113 2.05 6.63 12.34
N PRO A 114 1.00 5.87 11.99
CA PRO A 114 -0.33 6.12 12.52
C PRO A 114 -0.35 6.07 14.06
N VAL A 115 -1.13 6.98 14.66
CA VAL A 115 -1.30 7.06 16.10
C VAL A 115 -2.58 6.34 16.52
N LYS A 116 -2.48 5.51 17.56
CA LYS A 116 -3.64 4.78 18.10
C LYS A 116 -4.53 5.68 18.95
N ASN A 117 -5.79 5.25 19.09
CA ASN A 117 -6.76 5.84 20.02
C ASN A 117 -6.98 7.34 19.79
N THR A 118 -6.89 7.78 18.53
CA THR A 118 -7.22 9.14 18.11
C THR A 118 -8.62 9.19 17.50
N ASP A 119 -9.19 10.40 17.46
CA ASP A 119 -10.41 10.70 16.70
C ASP A 119 -10.09 11.80 15.67
N PRO A 120 -10.11 11.51 14.35
CA PRO A 120 -10.46 10.22 13.74
C PRO A 120 -9.39 9.13 13.97
N GLN A 121 -9.81 7.86 13.90
CA GLN A 121 -8.93 6.70 13.98
C GLN A 121 -7.97 6.67 12.79
N GLN A 122 -6.67 6.55 13.06
CA GLN A 122 -5.65 6.43 12.02
C GLN A 122 -5.38 4.97 11.64
N SER A 123 -4.94 4.75 10.39
CA SER A 123 -4.69 3.43 9.80
C SER A 123 -3.57 3.47 8.76
N SER A 124 -3.31 2.36 8.06
CA SER A 124 -2.38 2.33 6.91
C SER A 124 -2.79 3.32 5.82
N VAL A 125 -4.08 3.61 5.66
CA VAL A 125 -4.57 4.66 4.75
C VAL A 125 -4.11 6.06 5.16
N THR A 126 -4.00 6.33 6.47
CA THR A 126 -3.44 7.58 6.98
C THR A 126 -1.98 7.72 6.56
N TRP A 127 -1.18 6.69 6.82
CA TRP A 127 0.23 6.66 6.43
C TRP A 127 0.42 6.81 4.92
N ILE A 128 -0.43 6.17 4.10
CA ILE A 128 -0.36 6.30 2.64
C ILE A 128 -0.69 7.71 2.16
N ASN A 129 -1.66 8.40 2.77
CA ASN A 129 -1.90 9.81 2.41
C ASN A 129 -0.69 10.68 2.71
N ASP A 130 -0.05 10.48 3.86
CA ASP A 130 1.14 11.24 4.23
C ASP A 130 2.34 10.87 3.33
N ALA A 131 2.43 9.60 2.91
CA ALA A 131 3.42 9.15 1.94
C ALA A 131 3.23 9.77 0.56
N ILE A 132 2.00 9.81 0.05
CA ILE A 132 1.68 10.46 -1.23
C ILE A 132 2.02 11.95 -1.17
N ARG A 133 1.69 12.64 -0.07
CA ARG A 133 2.05 14.05 0.12
C ARG A 133 3.56 14.26 0.09
N ALA A 134 4.32 13.44 0.82
CA ALA A 134 5.78 13.53 0.80
C ALA A 134 6.36 13.28 -0.59
N LEU A 135 5.77 12.34 -1.35
CA LEU A 135 6.14 12.07 -2.74
C LEU A 135 5.83 13.26 -3.65
N GLN A 136 4.67 13.91 -3.48
CA GLN A 136 4.27 15.11 -4.21
C GLN A 136 5.21 16.28 -3.91
N GLU A 137 5.52 16.53 -2.63
CA GLU A 137 6.46 17.57 -2.21
C GLU A 137 7.87 17.36 -2.78
N LYS A 138 8.29 16.11 -2.96
CA LYS A 138 9.57 15.74 -3.57
C LYS A 138 9.56 15.78 -5.10
N GLY A 139 8.39 15.96 -5.72
CA GLY A 139 8.22 15.92 -7.18
C GLY A 139 8.26 14.51 -7.78
N TRP A 140 8.03 13.48 -6.96
CA TRP A 140 8.02 12.06 -7.34
C TRP A 140 6.61 11.53 -7.65
N ALA A 141 5.57 12.34 -7.40
CA ALA A 141 4.20 12.09 -7.78
C ALA A 141 3.51 13.41 -8.18
N ALA A 142 2.54 13.34 -9.08
CA ALA A 142 1.75 14.51 -9.46
C ALA A 142 0.83 14.94 -8.31
N GLU A 143 0.49 16.23 -8.26
CA GLU A 143 -0.55 16.72 -7.35
C GLU A 143 -1.94 16.28 -7.83
N PHE A 144 -2.75 15.72 -6.94
CA PHE A 144 -4.13 15.30 -7.21
C PHE A 144 -4.96 15.28 -5.92
N ASP A 145 -6.28 15.22 -6.06
CA ASP A 145 -7.21 15.11 -4.93
C ASP A 145 -7.09 13.72 -4.27
N LEU A 146 -6.57 13.69 -3.04
CA LEU A 146 -6.39 12.46 -2.26
C LEU A 146 -7.71 11.78 -1.88
N ASP A 147 -8.79 12.52 -1.67
CA ASP A 147 -10.09 11.95 -1.34
C ASP A 147 -10.72 11.27 -2.56
N ALA A 148 -10.62 11.89 -3.74
CA ALA A 148 -11.00 11.28 -5.00
C ALA A 148 -10.16 10.03 -5.28
N PHE A 149 -8.84 10.11 -5.09
CA PHE A 149 -7.93 8.98 -5.23
C PHE A 149 -8.30 7.82 -4.30
N LYS A 150 -8.60 8.10 -3.02
CA LYS A 150 -8.99 7.04 -2.07
C LYS A 150 -10.27 6.32 -2.49
N ALA A 151 -11.27 7.08 -2.97
CA ALA A 151 -12.51 6.50 -3.47
C ALA A 151 -12.26 5.63 -4.71
N PHE A 152 -11.44 6.11 -5.63
CA PHE A 152 -11.00 5.36 -6.81
C PHE A 152 -10.28 4.07 -6.42
N ALA A 153 -9.32 4.14 -5.49
CA ALA A 153 -8.53 2.99 -5.06
C ALA A 153 -9.40 1.90 -4.42
N VAL A 154 -10.39 2.28 -3.61
CA VAL A 154 -11.36 1.32 -3.05
C VAL A 154 -12.21 0.68 -4.14
N SER A 155 -12.71 1.46 -5.11
CA SER A 155 -13.47 0.91 -6.23
C SER A 155 -12.63 -0.04 -7.09
N TYR A 156 -11.36 0.30 -7.33
CA TYR A 156 -10.41 -0.55 -8.03
C TYR A 156 -10.17 -1.86 -7.27
N ALA A 157 -9.96 -1.80 -5.94
CA ALA A 157 -9.80 -3.01 -5.13
C ALA A 157 -11.05 -3.90 -5.17
N ASP A 158 -12.25 -3.32 -5.07
CA ASP A 158 -13.50 -4.07 -5.19
C ASP A 158 -13.63 -4.79 -6.54
N GLU A 159 -13.21 -4.13 -7.63
CA GLU A 159 -13.20 -4.74 -8.96
C GLU A 159 -12.19 -5.89 -9.02
N ARG A 160 -10.97 -5.68 -8.51
CA ARG A 160 -9.90 -6.70 -8.45
C ARG A 160 -10.26 -7.89 -7.56
N MET A 161 -11.14 -7.72 -6.57
CA MET A 161 -11.66 -8.82 -5.75
C MET A 161 -12.48 -9.85 -6.54
N LYS A 162 -12.94 -9.52 -7.77
CA LYS A 162 -13.57 -10.50 -8.68
C LYS A 162 -12.57 -11.51 -9.26
N GLY A 163 -11.27 -11.33 -9.03
CA GLY A 163 -10.23 -12.28 -9.44
C GLY A 163 -10.13 -12.38 -10.97
N PRO A 164 -10.22 -13.59 -11.58
CA PRO A 164 -10.13 -13.75 -13.03
C PRO A 164 -11.20 -13.01 -13.84
N GLU A 165 -12.31 -12.64 -13.21
CA GLU A 165 -13.42 -11.91 -13.84
C GLU A 165 -13.26 -10.39 -13.73
N ALA A 166 -12.21 -9.91 -13.07
CA ALA A 166 -11.97 -8.47 -12.92
C ALA A 166 -11.65 -7.84 -14.29
N GLU A 167 -12.36 -6.76 -14.61
CA GLU A 167 -12.11 -5.99 -15.85
C GLU A 167 -10.84 -5.12 -15.72
N ASP A 168 -10.53 -4.71 -14.50
CA ASP A 168 -9.39 -3.85 -14.22
C ASP A 168 -8.06 -4.61 -14.20
N PRO A 169 -6.99 -4.06 -14.81
CA PRO A 169 -5.68 -4.68 -14.86
C PRO A 169 -4.98 -4.67 -13.49
N GLU A 170 -3.98 -5.53 -13.31
CA GLU A 170 -3.15 -5.56 -12.08
C GLU A 170 -2.31 -4.30 -11.87
N LEU A 171 -2.06 -3.52 -12.93
CA LEU A 171 -1.39 -2.24 -12.91
C LEU A 171 -2.27 -1.23 -13.65
N LYS A 172 -2.79 -0.23 -12.93
CA LYS A 172 -3.69 0.80 -13.47
C LYS A 172 -3.11 2.18 -13.22
N TYR A 173 -3.19 3.08 -14.19
CA TYR A 173 -2.78 4.47 -13.99
C TYR A 173 -3.92 5.25 -13.35
N PHE A 174 -3.60 6.10 -12.38
CA PHE A 174 -4.56 7.06 -11.87
C PHE A 174 -4.60 8.26 -12.80
N GLU A 175 -5.72 8.45 -13.50
CA GLU A 175 -5.98 9.64 -14.29
C GLU A 175 -6.70 10.65 -13.39
N SER A 176 -6.00 11.72 -13.03
CA SER A 176 -6.51 12.86 -12.24
C SER A 176 -7.36 13.81 -13.05
#